data_AF-A0A562F1S2-F1
#
_entry.id   AF-A0A562F1S2-F1
#
_cell.length_a   1.000
_cell.length_b   1.000
_cell.length_c   1.000
_cell.angle_alpha   90.00
_cell.angle_beta   90.00
_cell.angle_gamma   90.00
#
_symmetry.space_group_name_H-M   'P 1'
#
loop_
_entity.id
_entity.type
_entity.pdbx_description
1 polymer ?
#
loop_
_entity_poly.entity_id
_entity_poly.type
_entity_poly.pdbx_seq_one_letter_code
_entity_poly.pdbx_strand_id
1 'polypeptide(L)'
;DRLQNRSRRGLKPIRIRQSAYLNNRIEQDHRAIKRRIRPMLGFKSTKSARVILGGIEMVHMMRKQQGKYARNPQPSLAEQFELLAA
;
A
#
# COMPACT_ATOMS: atom_id res chain seq x y z
N ASP A 1 -7.67 -1.36 -29.76
CA ASP A 1 -6.50 -2.26 -29.80
C ASP A 1 -5.36 -1.97 -28.82
N ARG A 2 -5.57 -2.09 -27.50
CA ARG A 2 -4.46 -2.10 -26.50
C ARG A 2 -4.44 -3.33 -25.59
N LEU A 3 -5.44 -4.21 -25.69
CA LEU A 3 -5.56 -5.41 -24.85
C LEU A 3 -4.91 -6.65 -25.47
N GLN A 4 -4.70 -6.69 -26.79
CA GLN A 4 -4.16 -7.87 -27.49
C GLN A 4 -2.64 -8.05 -27.34
N ASN A 5 -1.88 -7.03 -26.91
CA ASN A 5 -0.41 -7.10 -26.84
C ASN A 5 0.16 -7.66 -25.52
N ARG A 6 -0.69 -8.02 -24.54
CA ARG A 6 -0.22 -8.62 -23.26
C ARG A 6 -0.08 -10.14 -23.28
N SER A 7 -0.76 -10.82 -24.19
CA SER A 7 -0.78 -12.29 -24.30
C SER A 7 0.54 -12.89 -24.82
N ARG A 8 1.46 -12.07 -25.36
CA ARG A 8 2.78 -12.52 -25.87
C ARG A 8 3.89 -12.60 -24.81
N ARG A 9 3.65 -12.14 -23.57
CA ARG A 9 4.58 -12.41 -22.47
C ARG A 9 4.22 -13.79 -21.90
N GLY A 10 5.15 -14.75 -21.98
CA GLY A 10 5.02 -16.03 -21.32
C GLY A 10 4.62 -15.82 -19.87
N LEU A 11 3.37 -16.13 -19.54
CA LEU A 11 2.83 -15.95 -18.20
C LEU A 11 3.54 -16.96 -17.31
N LYS A 12 4.37 -16.47 -16.39
CA LYS A 12 4.90 -17.33 -15.32
C LYS A 12 3.69 -17.91 -14.57
N PRO A 13 3.65 -19.24 -14.33
CA PRO A 13 2.57 -19.83 -13.56
C PRO A 13 2.41 -19.11 -12.22
N ILE A 14 1.26 -18.46 -12.01
CA ILE A 14 0.98 -17.76 -10.76
C ILE A 14 0.53 -18.80 -9.75
N ARG A 15 1.31 -19.03 -8.70
CA ARG A 15 0.92 -19.94 -7.62
C ARG A 15 -0.15 -19.28 -6.76
N ILE A 16 -1.41 -19.68 -6.93
CA ILE A 16 -2.52 -19.21 -6.11
C ILE A 16 -2.40 -19.82 -4.71
N ARG A 17 -2.36 -18.98 -3.68
CA ARG A 17 -2.39 -19.43 -2.29
C ARG A 17 -3.78 -19.97 -1.95
N GLN A 18 -3.85 -21.25 -1.60
CA GLN A 18 -5.10 -21.92 -1.20
C GLN A 18 -5.41 -21.78 0.31
N SER A 19 -4.43 -21.38 1.13
CA SER A 19 -4.64 -21.21 2.57
C SER A 19 -5.39 -19.93 2.90
N ALA A 20 -6.62 -20.05 3.37
CA ALA A 20 -7.45 -18.93 3.83
C ALA A 20 -6.77 -18.13 4.94
N TYR A 21 -6.08 -18.81 5.88
CA TYR A 21 -5.38 -18.15 6.98
C TYR A 21 -4.24 -17.26 6.50
N LEU A 22 -3.45 -17.72 5.53
CA LEU A 22 -2.36 -16.92 4.95
C LEU A 22 -2.87 -15.71 4.14
N ASN A 23 -4.14 -15.73 3.71
CA ASN A 23 -4.77 -14.63 3.01
C ASN A 23 -5.27 -13.52 3.97
N ASN A 24 -5.48 -13.82 5.26
CA ASN A 24 -6.01 -12.86 6.23
C ASN A 24 -5.14 -11.60 6.36
N ARG A 25 -3.81 -11.76 6.36
CA ARG A 25 -2.88 -10.62 6.48
C ARG A 25 -2.99 -9.67 5.28
N ILE A 26 -3.09 -10.23 4.07
CA ILE A 26 -3.22 -9.46 2.84
C ILE A 26 -4.59 -8.75 2.83
N GLU A 27 -5.66 -9.48 3.15
CA GLU A 27 -7.00 -8.89 3.16
C GLU A 27 -7.16 -7.81 4.24
N GLN A 28 -6.48 -7.93 5.37
CA GLN A 28 -6.49 -6.92 6.43
C GLN A 28 -5.82 -5.61 5.97
N ASP A 29 -4.64 -5.67 5.36
CA ASP A 29 -3.97 -4.47 4.83
C ASP A 29 -4.82 -3.85 3.70
N HIS A 30 -5.41 -4.66 2.81
CA HIS A 30 -6.34 -4.16 1.79
C HIS A 30 -7.57 -3.48 2.39
N ARG A 31 -8.12 -4.02 3.49
CA ARG A 31 -9.32 -3.48 4.15
C ARG A 31 -9.05 -2.09 4.74
N ALA A 32 -7.85 -1.82 5.25
CA ALA A 32 -7.47 -0.50 5.74
C ALA A 32 -7.45 0.56 4.62
N ILE A 33 -6.83 0.22 3.48
CA ILE A 33 -6.75 1.09 2.30
C ILE A 33 -8.16 1.33 1.72
N LYS A 34 -8.94 0.26 1.51
CA LYS A 34 -10.33 0.35 1.02
C LYS A 34 -11.20 1.24 1.91
N ARG A 35 -11.07 1.14 3.23
CA ARG A 35 -11.83 1.97 4.18
C ARG A 35 -11.54 3.46 4.01
N ARG A 36 -10.28 3.84 3.76
CA ARG A 36 -9.89 5.25 3.58
C ARG A 36 -10.35 5.82 2.23
N ILE A 37 -10.37 4.99 1.18
CA ILE A 37 -10.71 5.42 -0.18
C ILE A 37 -12.22 5.42 -0.44
N ARG A 38 -12.99 4.53 0.22
CA ARG A 38 -14.46 4.42 0.07
C ARG A 38 -15.19 5.78 0.06
N PRO A 39 -14.95 6.72 1.01
CA PRO A 39 -15.62 8.02 1.00
C PRO A 39 -15.15 8.98 -0.12
N MET A 40 -14.03 8.69 -0.80
CA MET A 40 -13.48 9.52 -1.87
C MET A 40 -14.13 9.25 -3.24
N LEU A 41 -15.01 8.24 -3.33
CA LEU A 41 -15.68 7.81 -4.57
C LEU A 41 -14.70 7.42 -5.71
N GLY A 42 -13.48 7.00 -5.35
CA GLY A 42 -12.42 6.62 -6.28
C GLY A 42 -11.45 7.76 -6.63
N PHE A 43 -10.53 7.48 -7.54
CA PHE A 43 -9.50 8.44 -7.94
C PHE A 43 -9.77 8.95 -9.36
N LYS A 44 -9.67 10.28 -9.55
CA LYS A 44 -9.87 10.92 -10.86
C LYS A 44 -8.74 10.67 -11.86
N SER A 45 -7.54 10.32 -11.38
CA SER A 45 -6.39 10.02 -12.23
C SER A 45 -5.43 9.02 -11.58
N THR A 46 -4.62 8.34 -12.39
CA THR A 46 -3.56 7.43 -11.92
C THR A 46 -2.47 8.17 -11.14
N LYS A 47 -2.19 9.43 -11.50
CA LYS A 47 -1.26 10.30 -10.77
C LYS A 47 -1.77 10.57 -9.35
N SER A 48 -3.03 10.97 -9.22
CA SER A 48 -3.67 11.22 -7.93
C SER A 48 -3.75 9.94 -7.08
N ALA A 49 -4.09 8.81 -7.71
CA ALA A 49 -4.10 7.51 -7.02
C ALA A 49 -2.73 7.18 -6.43
N ARG A 50 -1.65 7.35 -7.20
CA ARG A 50 -0.28 7.05 -6.74
C ARG A 50 0.12 7.91 -5.54
N VAL A 51 -0.15 9.22 -5.59
CA VAL A 51 0.18 10.14 -4.49
C VAL A 51 -0.62 9.81 -3.24
N ILE A 52 -1.93 9.62 -3.35
CA ILE A 52 -2.79 9.35 -2.19
C ILE A 52 -2.49 7.98 -1.58
N LEU A 53 -2.34 6.93 -2.39
CA LEU A 53 -1.98 5.59 -1.91
C LEU A 53 -0.63 5.59 -1.22
N GLY A 54 0.37 6.27 -1.79
CA GLY A 54 1.70 6.41 -1.18
C GLY A 54 1.64 7.13 0.17
N GLY A 55 0.86 8.20 0.29
CA GLY A 55 0.66 8.89 1.57
C GLY A 55 -0.04 8.03 2.62
N ILE A 56 -1.06 7.25 2.24
CA ILE A 56 -1.74 6.31 3.15
C ILE A 56 -0.77 5.25 3.65
N GLU A 57 0.04 4.67 2.75
CA GLU A 57 1.02 3.65 3.09
C GLU A 57 2.13 4.21 3.99
N MET A 58 2.61 5.41 3.70
CA MET A 58 3.61 6.11 4.52
C MET A 58 3.15 6.26 5.98
N VAL A 59 1.93 6.78 6.20
CA VAL A 59 1.37 6.93 7.55
C VAL A 59 1.18 5.56 8.24
N HIS A 60 0.85 4.52 7.48
CA HIS A 60 0.73 3.16 8.03
C HIS A 60 2.07 2.59 8.47
N MET A 61 3.14 2.81 7.69
CA MET A 61 4.51 2.41 8.05
C MET A 61 5.01 3.16 9.29
N MET A 62 4.74 4.47 9.37
CA MET A 62 5.07 5.29 10.54
C MET A 62 4.39 4.76 11.82
N ARG A 63 3.07 4.49 11.76
CA ARG A 63 2.33 3.91 12.89
C ARG A 63 2.83 2.52 13.31
N LYS A 64 3.41 1.77 12.38
CA LYS A 64 4.01 0.45 12.64
C LYS A 64 5.48 0.53 13.07
N GLN A 65 6.07 1.72 13.16
CA GLN A 65 7.50 1.94 13.40
C GLN A 65 8.40 1.14 12.44
N GLN A 66 8.04 1.15 11.15
CA GLN A 66 8.81 0.47 10.10
C GLN A 66 9.80 1.43 9.44
N GLY A 67 10.92 0.90 8.93
CA GLY A 67 11.91 1.70 8.18
C GLY A 67 12.85 2.50 9.08
N LYS A 68 13.06 3.79 8.77
CA LYS A 68 13.97 4.69 9.52
C LYS A 68 13.59 4.83 11.01
N TYR A 69 12.35 4.49 11.37
CA TYR A 69 11.79 4.61 12.72
C TYR A 69 11.84 3.32 13.55
N ALA A 70 12.37 2.23 12.97
CA ALA A 70 12.44 0.94 13.66
C ALA A 70 13.47 0.90 14.80
N ARG A 71 14.41 1.86 14.83
CA ARG A 71 15.41 2.02 15.90
C ARG A 71 14.95 3.14 16.84
N ASN A 72 14.76 2.76 18.11
CA ASN A 72 14.39 3.60 19.27
C ASN A 72 14.95 5.03 19.16
N PRO A 73 14.12 6.09 19.23
CA PRO A 73 12.97 6.30 20.12
C PRO A 73 11.64 5.93 19.46
N GLN A 74 10.53 5.90 20.22
CA GLN A 74 9.16 5.87 19.69
C GLN A 74 8.76 7.30 19.31
N PRO A 75 9.08 7.81 18.10
CA PRO A 75 8.88 9.21 17.79
C PRO A 75 7.40 9.42 17.54
N SER A 76 6.88 10.57 17.91
CA SER A 76 5.54 10.99 17.53
C SER A 76 5.39 10.97 16.01
N LEU A 77 4.15 10.84 15.52
CA LEU A 77 3.90 10.80 14.08
C LEU A 77 4.43 12.07 13.36
N ALA A 78 4.40 13.21 14.04
CA ALA A 78 4.95 14.46 13.54
C ALA A 78 6.48 14.39 13.42
N GLU A 79 7.18 13.94 14.46
CA GLU A 79 8.63 13.74 14.41
C GLU A 79 9.04 12.75 13.32
N GLN A 80 8.27 11.66 13.15
CA GLN A 80 8.52 10.72 12.06
C GLN A 80 8.38 11.38 10.68
N PHE A 81 7.39 12.26 10.52
CA PHE A 81 7.20 13.02 9.29
C PHE A 81 8.36 13.98 9.02
N GLU A 82 8.77 14.75 10.02
CA GLU A 82 9.92 15.67 9.92
C GLU A 82 11.22 14.92 9.56
N LEU A 83 11.48 13.78 10.19
CA LEU A 83 12.64 12.92 9.89
C LEU A 83 12.65 12.35 8.45
N LEU A 84 11.50 12.30 7.78
CA LEU A 84 11.41 11.87 6.38
C LEU A 84 11.58 13.03 5.41
N ALA A 85 11.17 14.23 5.83
CA ALA A 85 11.24 15.45 5.05
C ALA A 85 12.63 16.11 5.06
N ALA A 86 13.40 15.89 6.14
CA ALA A 86 14.81 16.27 6.26
C ALA A 86 15.72 15.43 5.34
#